data_AF-A0A966FPL7-F1
#
_entry.id   AF-A0A966FPL7-F1
#
_cell.length_a   1.000
_cell.length_b   1.000
_cell.length_c   1.000
_cell.angle_alpha   90.00
_cell.angle_beta   90.00
_cell.angle_gamma   90.00
#
_symmetry.space_group_name_H-M   'P 1'
#
loop_
_entity.id
_entity.type
_entity.pdbx_description
1 polymer ?
#
loop_
_entity_poly.entity_id
_entity_poly.type
_entity_poly.pdbx_seq_one_letter_code
_entity_poly.pdbx_strand_id
1 'polypeptide(L)'
;VGFSGNDEILSTFVRPMTIEILTTSPFSYEIALGKELVENISTSDGKIIAKAGSVFTDEILAKLLKHDIEKTFVKVKGIDFWVEQTLKKDRTNNPNEAKIEIYKLFHPRERVTIEAAE
;
A
#
# COMPACT_ATOMS: atom_id res chain seq x y z
N VAL A 1 -11.76 -22.21 3.31
CA VAL A 1 -12.09 -20.79 3.00
C VAL A 1 -10.93 -20.24 2.21
N GLY A 2 -11.18 -19.78 0.99
CA GLY A 2 -10.18 -19.20 0.08
C GLY A 2 -10.79 -17.98 -0.61
N PHE A 3 -9.96 -17.21 -1.31
CA PHE A 3 -10.40 -16.00 -2.00
C PHE A 3 -11.03 -16.34 -3.36
N SER A 4 -12.08 -15.62 -3.73
CA SER A 4 -12.78 -15.75 -5.01
C SER A 4 -11.98 -15.20 -6.19
N GLY A 5 -11.06 -14.28 -5.95
CA GLY A 5 -10.18 -13.70 -6.97
C GLY A 5 -9.28 -12.59 -6.41
N ASN A 6 -8.51 -11.98 -7.31
CA ASN A 6 -7.48 -11.00 -6.96
C ASN A 6 -8.05 -9.77 -6.23
N ASP A 7 -9.24 -9.30 -6.59
CA ASP A 7 -9.86 -8.14 -5.92
C ASP A 7 -10.16 -8.41 -4.43
N GLU A 8 -10.61 -9.62 -4.11
CA GLU A 8 -10.87 -10.02 -2.72
C GLU A 8 -9.55 -10.11 -1.94
N ILE A 9 -8.49 -10.64 -2.55
CA ILE A 9 -7.14 -10.69 -1.96
C ILE A 9 -6.66 -9.27 -1.68
N LEU A 10 -6.66 -8.39 -2.69
CA LEU A 10 -6.18 -7.02 -2.58
C LEU A 10 -6.94 -6.23 -1.51
N SER A 11 -8.27 -6.38 -1.45
CA SER A 11 -9.11 -5.73 -0.44
C SER A 11 -8.84 -6.24 0.99
N THR A 12 -8.53 -7.53 1.13
CA THR A 12 -8.19 -8.16 2.41
C THR A 12 -6.85 -7.68 2.95
N PHE A 13 -5.87 -7.47 2.07
CA PHE A 13 -4.52 -7.05 2.43
C PHE A 13 -4.31 -5.53 2.37
N VAL A 14 -5.38 -4.74 2.40
CA VAL A 14 -5.30 -3.30 2.64
C VAL A 14 -4.87 -3.08 4.08
N ARG A 15 -3.76 -2.38 4.27
CA ARG A 15 -3.21 -2.09 5.58
C ARG A 15 -2.73 -0.64 5.71
N PRO A 16 -2.68 -0.09 6.92
CA PRO A 16 -2.02 1.18 7.17
C PRO A 16 -0.53 1.06 6.81
N MET A 17 -0.04 2.01 6.03
CA MET A 17 1.36 2.14 5.64
C MET A 17 1.83 3.56 5.90
N THR A 18 3.13 3.71 6.07
CA THR A 18 3.79 5.01 6.20
C THR A 18 4.51 5.31 4.90
N ILE A 19 4.29 6.52 4.37
CA ILE A 19 4.99 7.00 3.17
C ILE A 19 5.72 8.30 3.47
N GLU A 20 6.89 8.47 2.85
CA GLU A 20 7.64 9.72 2.85
C GLU A 20 6.99 10.71 1.88
N ILE A 21 6.82 11.96 2.33
CA ILE A 21 6.24 13.07 1.59
C ILE A 21 7.31 14.16 1.48
N LEU A 22 7.53 14.66 0.26
CA LEU A 22 8.39 15.81 0.00
C LEU A 22 7.54 17.08 -0.03
N THR A 23 7.87 18.08 0.79
CA THR A 23 7.07 19.32 0.91
C THR A 23 7.10 20.20 -0.35
N THR A 24 8.12 20.02 -1.18
CA THR A 24 8.30 20.75 -2.44
C THR A 24 7.68 20.05 -3.65
N SER A 25 7.20 18.82 -3.50
CA SER A 25 6.63 18.03 -4.59
C SER A 25 5.10 18.14 -4.62
N PRO A 26 4.50 18.66 -5.71
CA PRO A 26 3.04 18.71 -5.86
C PRO A 26 2.38 17.34 -5.73
N PHE A 27 3.02 16.30 -6.28
CA PHE A 27 2.53 14.93 -6.18
C PHE A 27 2.50 14.41 -4.74
N SER A 28 3.54 14.72 -3.96
CA SER A 28 3.56 14.35 -2.54
C SER A 28 2.47 15.08 -1.75
N TYR A 29 2.21 16.34 -2.08
CA TYR A 29 1.10 17.10 -1.47
C TYR A 29 -0.26 16.46 -1.75
N GLU A 30 -0.56 16.09 -3.00
CA GLU A 30 -1.84 15.45 -3.36
C GLU A 30 -2.08 14.15 -2.57
N ILE A 31 -1.03 13.36 -2.36
CA ILE A 31 -1.13 12.13 -1.57
C ILE A 31 -1.32 12.44 -0.08
N ALA A 32 -0.59 13.43 0.44
CA ALA A 32 -0.56 13.77 1.86
C ALA A 32 -1.84 14.47 2.34
N LEU A 33 -2.52 15.23 1.49
CA LEU A 33 -3.68 16.02 1.88
C LEU A 33 -4.78 15.15 2.51
N GLY A 34 -5.20 15.51 3.72
CA GLY A 34 -6.21 14.77 4.48
C GLY A 34 -5.70 13.48 5.14
N LYS A 35 -4.39 13.18 5.10
CA LYS A 35 -3.77 12.02 5.78
C LYS A 35 -3.21 12.40 7.14
N GLU A 36 -3.08 11.43 8.04
CA GLU A 36 -2.53 11.67 9.37
C GLU A 36 -1.00 11.67 9.37
N LEU A 37 -0.39 12.62 10.08
CA LEU A 37 1.05 12.61 10.37
C LEU A 37 1.44 11.42 11.23
N VAL A 38 2.56 10.79 10.90
CA VAL A 38 3.08 9.64 11.65
C VAL A 38 3.80 10.09 12.92
N GLU A 39 4.52 11.20 12.84
CA GLU A 39 5.41 11.70 13.90
C GLU A 39 5.17 13.18 14.22
N ASN A 40 5.73 13.62 15.34
CA ASN A 40 5.78 15.03 15.66
C ASN A 40 6.79 15.71 14.74
N ILE A 41 6.39 16.84 14.16
CA ILE A 41 7.29 17.66 13.37
C ILE A 41 7.76 18.82 14.23
N SER A 42 9.07 18.89 14.40
CA SER A 42 9.75 19.91 15.19
C SER A 42 10.66 20.75 14.31
N THR A 43 10.82 22.01 14.68
CA THR A 43 11.80 22.93 14.09
C THR A 43 13.21 22.64 14.61
N SER A 44 14.22 23.28 14.01
CA SER A 44 15.62 23.14 14.42
C SER A 44 15.89 23.57 15.87
N ASP A 45 15.08 24.46 16.44
CA ASP A 45 15.09 24.89 17.85
C ASP A 45 14.31 23.95 18.79
N GLY A 46 13.76 22.84 18.29
CA GLY A 46 13.07 21.83 19.08
C GLY A 46 11.59 22.11 19.36
N LYS A 47 11.02 23.17 18.78
CA LYS A 47 9.61 23.51 18.94
C LYS A 47 8.75 22.64 18.03
N ILE A 48 7.76 21.96 18.60
CA ILE A 48 6.79 21.16 17.84
C ILE A 48 5.84 22.10 17.09
N ILE A 49 5.79 21.99 15.76
CA ILE A 49 4.92 22.78 14.88
C ILE A 49 3.71 21.98 14.36
N ALA A 50 3.80 20.66 14.34
CA ALA A 50 2.70 19.74 14.07
C ALA A 50 2.85 18.46 14.89
N LYS A 51 1.74 17.93 15.41
CA LYS A 51 1.75 16.72 16.26
C LYS A 51 1.46 15.47 15.44
N ALA A 52 2.03 14.35 15.85
CA ALA A 52 1.64 13.03 15.36
C ALA A 52 0.11 12.83 15.48
N GLY A 53 -0.49 12.20 14.48
CA GLY A 53 -1.94 12.01 14.38
C GLY A 53 -2.73 13.24 13.89
N SER A 54 -2.09 14.40 13.72
CA SER A 54 -2.76 15.55 13.10
C SER A 54 -2.98 15.29 11.62
N VAL A 55 -4.12 15.73 11.09
CA VAL A 55 -4.42 15.67 9.65
C VAL A 55 -3.56 16.68 8.91
N PHE A 56 -2.88 16.25 7.86
CA PHE A 56 -2.07 17.08 6.98
C PHE A 56 -2.98 18.01 6.15
N THR A 57 -2.81 19.32 6.33
CA THR A 57 -3.58 20.40 5.69
C THR A 57 -2.65 21.43 5.06
N ASP A 58 -3.22 22.37 4.29
CA ASP A 58 -2.48 23.52 3.73
C ASP A 58 -1.76 24.34 4.80
N GLU A 59 -2.36 24.46 5.98
CA GLU A 59 -1.75 25.16 7.12
C GLU A 59 -0.50 24.45 7.64
N ILE A 60 -0.51 23.11 7.66
CA ILE A 60 0.67 22.32 8.04
C ILE A 60 1.73 22.46 6.96
N LEU A 61 1.38 22.34 5.68
CA LEU A 61 2.34 22.54 4.58
C LEU A 61 3.00 23.92 4.67
N ALA A 62 2.24 24.99 4.89
CA ALA A 62 2.77 26.33 5.04
C ALA A 62 3.75 26.46 6.23
N LYS A 63 3.47 25.80 7.36
CA LYS A 63 4.40 25.73 8.50
C LYS A 63 5.69 24.98 8.12
N LEU A 64 5.59 23.87 7.41
CA LEU A 64 6.76 23.09 6.99
C LEU A 64 7.67 23.89 6.06
N LEU A 65 7.08 24.53 5.04
CA LEU A 65 7.82 25.37 4.09
C LEU A 65 8.48 26.57 4.79
N LYS A 66 7.79 27.22 5.73
CA LYS A 66 8.33 28.35 6.50
C LYS A 66 9.55 27.97 7.35
N HIS A 67 9.65 26.71 7.76
CA HIS A 67 10.70 26.20 8.62
C HIS A 67 11.71 25.31 7.86
N ASP A 68 11.72 25.37 6.52
CA ASP A 68 12.62 24.62 5.64
C ASP A 68 12.60 23.10 5.91
N ILE A 69 11.44 22.55 6.29
CA ILE A 69 11.28 21.11 6.49
C ILE A 69 10.97 20.48 5.14
N GLU A 70 11.94 19.75 4.61
CA GLU A 70 11.87 19.14 3.28
C GLU A 70 10.96 17.91 3.22
N LYS A 71 10.87 17.17 4.34
CA LYS A 71 10.27 15.83 4.35
C LYS A 71 9.48 15.55 5.62
N THR A 72 8.44 14.73 5.48
CA THR A 72 7.70 14.17 6.61
C THR A 72 7.01 12.86 6.22
N PHE A 73 6.34 12.22 7.18
CA PHE A 73 5.68 10.94 6.99
C PHE A 73 4.19 11.03 7.28
N VAL A 74 3.38 10.45 6.40
CA VAL A 74 1.93 10.33 6.58
C VAL A 74 1.47 8.87 6.55
N LYS A 75 0.37 8.60 7.24
CA LYS A 75 -0.32 7.31 7.19
C LYS A 75 -1.26 7.27 5.99
N VAL A 76 -1.08 6.28 5.14
CA VAL A 76 -1.98 5.96 4.05
C VAL A 76 -2.51 4.55 4.20
N LYS A 77 -3.74 4.31 3.74
CA LYS A 77 -4.19 2.94 3.48
C LYS A 77 -3.74 2.56 2.10
N GLY A 78 -3.06 1.44 1.96
CA GLY A 78 -2.75 0.88 0.67
C GLY A 78 -2.56 -0.63 0.75
N ILE A 79 -2.42 -1.22 -0.41
CA ILE A 79 -2.23 -2.66 -0.56
C ILE A 79 -0.81 -3.00 -0.11
N ASP A 80 -0.66 -4.12 0.60
CA ASP A 80 0.65 -4.70 0.88
C ASP A 80 1.46 -4.85 -0.43
N PHE A 81 2.60 -4.17 -0.50
CA PHE A 81 3.52 -4.25 -1.64
C PHE A 81 3.84 -5.70 -2.04
N TRP A 82 4.15 -6.59 -1.11
CA TRP A 82 4.50 -7.97 -1.44
C TRP A 82 3.33 -8.76 -1.99
N VAL A 83 2.12 -8.52 -1.49
CA VAL A 83 0.89 -9.14 -2.02
C VAL A 83 0.65 -8.63 -3.43
N GLU A 84 0.73 -7.32 -3.66
CA GLU A 84 0.55 -6.72 -4.98
C GLU A 84 1.58 -7.26 -5.99
N GLN A 85 2.86 -7.31 -5.62
CA GLN A 85 3.92 -7.80 -6.50
C GLN A 85 3.81 -9.31 -6.76
N THR A 86 3.30 -10.08 -5.79
CA THR A 86 3.05 -11.52 -5.96
C THR A 86 1.92 -11.73 -6.96
N LEU A 87 0.78 -11.04 -6.79
CA LEU A 87 -0.36 -11.13 -7.70
C LEU A 87 -0.02 -10.66 -9.12
N LYS A 88 0.82 -9.63 -9.29
CA LYS A 88 1.31 -9.18 -10.61
C LYS A 88 2.10 -10.26 -11.36
N LYS A 89 2.74 -11.18 -10.64
CA LYS A 89 3.52 -12.29 -11.22
C LYS A 89 2.72 -13.59 -11.30
N ASP A 90 1.60 -13.67 -10.59
CA ASP A 90 0.70 -14.81 -10.63
C ASP A 90 0.06 -14.91 -12.02
N ARG A 91 0.01 -16.13 -12.53
CA ARG A 91 -0.60 -16.44 -13.84
C ARG A 91 -2.06 -16.83 -13.71
N THR A 92 -2.54 -16.98 -12.48
CA THR A 92 -3.89 -17.41 -12.15
C THR A 92 -4.67 -16.27 -11.53
N ASN A 93 -5.97 -16.18 -11.82
CA ASN A 93 -6.81 -15.07 -11.37
C ASN A 93 -8.06 -15.52 -10.62
N ASN A 94 -8.27 -16.84 -10.52
CA ASN A 94 -9.41 -17.43 -9.83
C ASN A 94 -9.06 -18.83 -9.30
N PRO A 95 -9.86 -19.38 -8.37
CA PRO A 95 -9.62 -20.69 -7.76
C PRO A 95 -9.47 -21.84 -8.76
N ASN A 96 -10.22 -21.84 -9.86
CA ASN A 96 -10.19 -22.93 -10.84
C ASN A 96 -8.86 -22.93 -11.62
N GLU A 97 -8.39 -21.76 -12.05
CA GLU A 97 -7.08 -21.61 -12.67
C GLU A 97 -5.95 -22.01 -11.73
N ALA A 98 -6.04 -21.61 -10.45
CA ALA A 98 -5.08 -21.99 -9.42
C ALA A 98 -5.02 -23.52 -9.24
N LYS A 99 -6.17 -24.19 -9.14
CA LYS A 99 -6.27 -25.65 -9.07
C LYS A 99 -5.64 -26.35 -10.26
N ILE A 100 -5.93 -25.86 -11.47
CA ILE A 100 -5.36 -26.38 -12.74
C ILE A 100 -3.83 -26.25 -12.77
N GLU A 101 -3.28 -25.10 -12.39
CA GLU A 101 -1.83 -24.89 -12.34
C GLU A 101 -1.15 -25.74 -11.27
N ILE A 102 -1.78 -25.87 -10.10
CA ILE A 102 -1.32 -26.80 -9.04
C ILE A 102 -1.29 -28.22 -9.59
N TYR A 103 -2.37 -28.70 -10.22
CA TYR A 103 -2.43 -30.05 -10.77
C TYR A 103 -1.33 -30.32 -11.80
N LYS A 104 -1.08 -29.38 -12.72
CA LYS A 104 0.01 -29.46 -13.71
C LYS A 104 1.38 -29.60 -13.06
N LEU A 105 1.62 -28.90 -11.95
CA LEU A 105 2.89 -28.96 -11.23
C LEU A 105 3.16 -30.37 -10.68
N PHE A 106 2.11 -31.01 -10.15
CA PHE A 106 2.21 -32.36 -9.60
C PHE A 106 2.16 -33.47 -10.68
N HIS A 107 1.46 -33.25 -11.80
CA HIS A 107 1.25 -34.23 -12.87
C HIS A 107 1.67 -33.69 -14.25
N PRO A 108 2.96 -33.38 -14.47
CA PRO A 108 3.43 -32.62 -15.65
C PRO A 108 3.26 -33.33 -17.00
N ARG A 109 2.94 -34.63 -17.01
CA ARG A 109 2.79 -35.45 -18.23
C ARG A 109 1.35 -35.82 -18.54
N GLU A 110 0.41 -35.48 -17.67
CA GLU A 110 -1.00 -35.84 -17.83
C GLU A 110 -1.78 -34.74 -18.57
N ARG A 111 -2.83 -35.14 -19.29
CA ARG A 111 -3.80 -34.17 -19.81
C ARG A 111 -4.59 -33.61 -18.65
N VAL A 112 -4.64 -32.28 -18.58
CA VAL A 112 -5.32 -31.58 -17.50
C VAL A 112 -6.82 -31.49 -17.81
N THR A 113 -7.65 -31.96 -16.89
CA THR A 113 -9.10 -31.72 -16.87
C THR A 113 -9.48 -31.01 -15.58
N ILE A 114 -10.56 -30.21 -15.61
CA ILE A 114 -11.04 -29.48 -14.41
C ILE A 114 -11.39 -30.49 -13.30
N GLU A 115 -12.04 -31.58 -13.66
CA GLU A 115 -12.45 -32.67 -12.75
C GLU A 115 -11.26 -33.35 -12.08
N ALA A 116 -10.11 -33.48 -12.76
CA ALA A 116 -8.91 -34.05 -12.16
C ALA A 116 -8.20 -33.07 -11.20
N ALA A 117 -8.42 -31.77 -11.39
CA ALA A 117 -7.82 -30.71 -10.57
C ALA A 117 -8.70 -30.28 -9.39
N GLU A 118 -9.95 -30.75 -9.30
CA GLU A 118 -10.93 -30.32 -8.30
C GLU A 118 -10.72 -30.92 -6.91
#